data_AF-A0A7J6V8F8-F1
#
_entry.id   AF-A0A7J6V8F8-F1
#
_cell.length_a   1.000
_cell.length_b   1.000
_cell.length_c   1.000
_cell.angle_alpha   90.00
_cell.angle_beta   90.00
_cell.angle_gamma   90.00
#
_symmetry.space_group_name_H-M   'P 1'
#
loop_
_entity.id
_entity.type
_entity.pdbx_description
1 polymer ?
#
loop_
_entity_poly.entity_id
_entity_poly.type
_entity_poly.pdbx_seq_one_letter_code
_entity_poly.pdbx_strand_id
1 'polypeptide(L)'
;MDICEDSWLHIKHNLVLIERYTYFPRKELHKRHKTQSLLKCDLDEQVEDGTLTYTLAVWLFLDENIDVRKLLATEKKRILAGCRIVFNGLFGLQEANPQKYDRWHLAE
;
A
#
# COMPACT_ATOMS: atom_id res chain seq x y z
N MET A 1 -5.16 -10.31 0.27
CA MET A 1 -4.08 -9.30 0.18
C MET A 1 -3.71 -9.18 -1.28
N ASP A 2 -3.51 -7.99 -1.81
CA ASP A 2 -3.24 -7.78 -3.25
C ASP A 2 -2.43 -6.49 -3.47
N ILE A 3 -1.79 -6.35 -4.62
CA ILE A 3 -1.04 -5.17 -5.05
C ILE A 3 -1.91 -4.17 -5.83
N CYS A 4 -3.12 -4.58 -6.22
CA CYS A 4 -4.01 -3.81 -7.10
C CYS A 4 -5.36 -3.59 -6.42
N GLU A 5 -5.68 -2.33 -6.09
CA GLU A 5 -6.97 -1.99 -5.47
C GLU A 5 -8.15 -2.05 -6.47
N ASP A 6 -7.87 -1.77 -7.75
CA ASP A 6 -8.89 -1.72 -8.82
C ASP A 6 -9.58 -3.06 -9.07
N SER A 7 -8.94 -4.17 -8.69
CA SER A 7 -9.52 -5.50 -8.80
C SER A 7 -10.54 -5.81 -7.69
N TRP A 8 -10.64 -4.96 -6.65
CA TRP A 8 -11.39 -5.23 -5.42
C TRP A 8 -12.43 -4.16 -5.08
N LEU A 9 -12.91 -3.39 -6.07
CA LEU A 9 -13.78 -2.21 -5.87
C LEU A 9 -14.97 -2.43 -4.90
N HIS A 10 -15.57 -3.62 -4.91
CA HIS A 10 -16.75 -3.93 -4.08
C HIS A 10 -16.42 -4.43 -2.66
N ILE A 11 -15.16 -4.78 -2.40
CA ILE A 11 -14.71 -5.43 -1.16
C ILE A 11 -13.40 -4.83 -0.63
N LYS A 12 -13.13 -3.56 -0.97
CA LYS A 12 -11.94 -2.79 -0.55
C LYS A 12 -11.72 -2.77 0.96
N HIS A 13 -12.78 -2.85 1.75
CA HIS A 13 -12.70 -2.86 3.21
C HIS A 13 -12.04 -4.13 3.80
N ASN A 14 -11.93 -5.20 3.02
CA ASN A 14 -11.17 -6.42 3.37
C ASN A 14 -9.75 -6.42 2.77
N LEU A 15 -9.40 -5.40 1.98
CA LEU A 15 -8.14 -5.37 1.27
C LEU A 15 -7.00 -4.87 2.17
N VAL A 16 -6.01 -5.73 2.34
CA VAL A 16 -4.65 -5.35 2.74
C VAL A 16 -3.86 -5.17 1.45
N LEU A 17 -3.50 -3.92 1.16
CA LEU A 17 -2.65 -3.57 0.03
C LEU A 17 -1.20 -3.91 0.40
N ILE A 18 -0.54 -4.70 -0.42
CA ILE A 18 0.86 -5.09 -0.20
C ILE A 18 1.77 -4.39 -1.20
N GLU A 19 3.04 -4.22 -0.83
CA GLU A 19 4.03 -3.71 -1.77
C GLU A 19 4.21 -4.69 -2.94
N ARG A 20 4.49 -4.12 -4.11
CA ARG A 20 4.74 -4.92 -5.30
C ARG A 20 6.12 -5.57 -5.21
N TYR A 21 6.13 -6.89 -5.13
CA TYR A 21 7.33 -7.69 -5.33
C TYR A 21 7.89 -7.48 -6.76
N THR A 22 9.06 -6.84 -6.85
CA THR A 22 9.70 -6.48 -8.13
C THR A 22 11.10 -7.06 -8.21
N TYR A 23 11.18 -8.38 -8.45
CA TYR A 23 12.45 -9.05 -8.62
C TYR A 23 13.14 -8.70 -9.94
N PHE A 24 12.43 -8.89 -11.06
CA PHE A 24 12.94 -8.55 -12.40
C PHE A 24 12.62 -7.10 -12.77
N PRO A 25 13.54 -6.40 -13.46
CA PRO A 25 13.29 -5.06 -13.95
C PRO A 25 12.17 -5.07 -15.00
N ARG A 26 11.18 -4.21 -14.82
CA ARG A 26 10.12 -4.00 -15.80
C ARG A 26 10.60 -2.96 -16.83
N LYS A 27 10.21 -3.13 -18.10
CA LYS A 27 10.37 -2.06 -19.10
C LYS A 27 9.65 -0.80 -18.57
N GLU A 28 10.40 0.28 -18.40
CA GLU A 28 9.95 1.53 -17.78
C GLU A 28 8.74 2.12 -18.54
N LEU A 29 7.50 1.79 -18.15
CA LEU A 29 6.35 2.42 -18.80
C LEU A 29 6.02 3.80 -18.22
N HIS A 30 6.44 4.13 -16.99
CA HIS A 30 6.19 5.46 -16.42
C HIS A 30 7.36 5.91 -15.52
N LYS A 31 8.10 6.92 -15.98
CA LYS A 31 9.28 7.57 -15.36
C LYS A 31 9.09 8.16 -13.95
N ARG A 32 7.97 7.93 -13.26
CA ARG A 32 7.64 8.65 -12.02
C ARG A 32 8.06 7.96 -10.72
N HIS A 33 8.33 6.65 -10.71
CA HIS A 33 8.86 5.97 -9.52
C HIS A 33 9.97 4.99 -9.95
N LYS A 34 11.22 5.34 -9.67
CA LYS A 34 12.38 4.46 -9.88
C LYS A 34 12.54 3.54 -8.68
N THR A 35 11.63 2.59 -8.50
CA THR A 35 11.92 1.47 -7.60
C THR A 35 12.89 0.55 -8.33
N GLN A 36 14.12 0.41 -7.82
CA GLN A 36 15.10 -0.48 -8.43
C GLN A 36 14.65 -1.93 -8.21
N SER A 37 14.80 -2.78 -9.22
CA SER A 37 14.46 -4.20 -9.09
C SER A 37 15.47 -4.91 -8.19
N LEU A 38 15.04 -5.93 -7.44
CA LEU A 38 15.92 -6.69 -6.54
C LEU A 38 17.10 -7.30 -7.30
N LEU A 39 16.86 -7.85 -8.50
CA LEU A 39 17.91 -8.36 -9.38
C LEU A 39 18.98 -7.32 -9.73
N LYS A 40 18.60 -6.04 -9.86
CA LYS A 40 19.55 -4.97 -10.21
C LYS A 40 20.43 -4.59 -9.02
N CYS A 41 19.91 -4.78 -7.82
CA CYS A 41 20.64 -4.56 -6.57
C CYS A 41 21.47 -5.78 -6.18
N ASP A 42 21.33 -6.90 -6.89
CA ASP A 42 21.85 -8.22 -6.51
C ASP A 42 21.41 -8.64 -5.10
N LEU A 43 20.14 -8.32 -4.80
CA LEU A 43 19.49 -8.61 -3.53
C LEU A 43 18.32 -9.55 -3.77
N ASP A 44 17.94 -10.27 -2.72
CA ASP A 44 16.64 -10.92 -2.61
C ASP A 44 15.86 -10.26 -1.46
N GLU A 45 14.58 -10.60 -1.35
CA GLU A 45 13.75 -10.22 -0.21
C GLU A 45 14.35 -10.75 1.10
N GLN A 46 14.45 -9.88 2.10
CA GLN A 46 14.98 -10.24 3.41
C GLN A 46 13.90 -10.99 4.22
N VAL A 47 14.33 -11.96 5.03
CA VAL A 47 13.40 -12.78 5.82
C VAL A 47 12.91 -12.02 7.05
N GLU A 48 13.69 -11.07 7.55
CA GLU A 48 13.42 -10.34 8.79
C GLU A 48 12.41 -9.20 8.58
N ASP A 49 12.50 -8.49 7.45
CA ASP A 49 11.72 -7.29 7.15
C ASP A 49 11.19 -7.24 5.70
N GLY A 50 11.07 -8.39 5.05
CA GLY A 50 10.45 -8.52 3.73
C GLY A 50 8.93 -8.29 3.74
N THR A 51 8.40 -7.91 2.58
CA THR A 51 6.94 -7.84 2.32
C THR A 51 6.26 -9.17 2.62
N LEU A 52 6.86 -10.30 2.24
CA LEU A 52 6.33 -11.62 2.52
C LEU A 52 6.25 -11.90 4.03
N THR A 53 7.28 -11.54 4.78
CA THR A 53 7.33 -11.68 6.24
C THR A 53 6.23 -10.86 6.91
N TYR A 54 6.08 -9.59 6.52
CA TYR A 54 4.99 -8.75 7.04
C TYR A 54 3.61 -9.28 6.65
N THR A 55 3.45 -9.73 5.41
CA THR A 55 2.20 -10.33 4.91
C THR A 55 1.82 -11.56 5.74
N LEU A 56 2.78 -12.43 6.04
CA LEU A 56 2.58 -13.60 6.88
C LEU A 56 2.25 -13.22 8.32
N ALA A 57 2.96 -12.24 8.90
CA ALA A 57 2.69 -11.76 10.25
C ALA A 57 1.26 -11.21 10.38
N VAL A 58 0.79 -10.43 9.40
CA VAL A 58 -0.60 -9.95 9.35
C VAL A 58 -1.56 -11.13 9.25
N TRP A 59 -1.30 -12.12 8.39
CA TRP A 59 -2.15 -13.30 8.25
C TRP A 59 -2.27 -14.08 9.57
N LEU A 60 -1.16 -14.32 10.26
CA LEU A 60 -1.12 -15.03 11.54
C LEU A 60 -1.77 -14.24 12.69
N PHE A 61 -1.84 -12.92 12.57
CA PHE A 61 -2.51 -12.05 13.55
C PHE A 61 -4.05 -12.06 13.41
N LEU A 62 -4.59 -12.51 12.28
CA LEU A 62 -6.04 -12.58 12.06
C LEU A 62 -6.63 -13.82 12.74
N ASP A 63 -7.45 -13.60 13.77
CA ASP A 63 -8.29 -14.63 14.40
C ASP A 63 -9.60 -14.82 13.63
N GLU A 64 -10.07 -16.06 13.55
CA GLU A 64 -11.32 -16.46 12.89
C GLU A 64 -12.57 -15.80 13.49
N ASN A 65 -12.53 -15.39 14.76
CA ASN A 65 -13.65 -14.79 15.47
C ASN A 65 -13.70 -13.26 15.36
N ILE A 66 -12.71 -12.63 14.71
CA ILE A 66 -12.61 -11.18 14.62
C ILE A 66 -13.20 -10.66 13.31
N ASP A 67 -13.99 -9.59 13.39
CA ASP A 67 -14.39 -8.85 12.20
C ASP A 67 -13.18 -8.09 11.63
N VAL A 68 -12.50 -8.74 10.68
CA VAL A 68 -11.31 -8.23 9.98
C VAL A 68 -11.52 -6.81 9.44
N ARG A 69 -12.74 -6.45 9.05
CA ARG A 69 -13.08 -5.11 8.53
C ARG A 69 -12.88 -4.04 9.58
N LYS A 70 -13.38 -4.28 10.78
CA LYS A 70 -13.27 -3.36 11.92
C LYS A 70 -11.84 -3.27 12.39
N LEU A 71 -11.15 -4.40 12.42
CA LEU A 71 -9.73 -4.46 12.78
C LEU A 71 -8.88 -3.63 11.81
N LEU A 72 -8.98 -3.90 10.50
CA LEU A 72 -8.23 -3.17 9.48
C LEU A 72 -8.57 -1.68 9.47
N ALA A 73 -9.84 -1.30 9.62
CA ALA A 73 -10.24 0.10 9.68
C ALA A 73 -9.65 0.83 10.90
N THR A 74 -9.58 0.15 12.04
CA THR A 74 -9.00 0.71 13.28
C THR A 74 -7.49 0.87 13.13
N GLU A 75 -6.82 -0.16 12.62
CA GLU A 75 -5.37 -0.18 12.50
C GLU A 75 -4.87 0.81 11.44
N LYS A 76 -5.54 0.92 10.30
CA LYS A 76 -5.23 1.92 9.26
C LYS A 76 -5.29 3.35 9.81
N LYS A 77 -6.33 3.68 10.59
CA LYS A 77 -6.45 4.97 11.25
C LYS A 77 -5.39 5.20 12.31
N ARG A 78 -4.96 4.14 13.01
CA ARG A 78 -3.93 4.21 14.04
C ARG A 78 -2.56 4.61 13.49
N ILE A 79 -2.20 4.14 12.28
CA ILE A 79 -0.87 4.36 11.68
C ILE A 79 -0.58 5.86 11.47
N LEU A 80 -1.54 6.61 10.94
CA LEU A 80 -1.40 8.04 10.68
C LEU A 80 -2.07 8.91 11.76
N ALA A 81 -2.46 8.32 12.89
CA ALA A 81 -3.10 9.06 13.98
C ALA A 81 -2.19 10.19 14.49
N GLY A 82 -2.72 11.42 14.47
CA GLY A 82 -1.98 12.62 14.88
C GLY A 82 -1.02 13.19 13.82
N CYS A 83 -0.87 12.54 12.66
CA CYS A 83 -0.08 13.07 11.56
C CYS A 83 -0.83 14.19 10.83
N ARG A 84 -0.10 15.20 10.35
CA ARG A 84 -0.61 16.22 9.42
C ARG A 84 0.13 16.08 8.10
N ILE A 85 -0.57 15.59 7.09
CA ILE A 85 0.01 15.30 5.77
C ILE A 85 -0.21 16.52 4.87
N VAL A 86 0.87 17.00 4.25
CA VAL A 86 0.83 18.08 3.26
C VAL A 86 1.27 17.52 1.92
N PHE A 87 0.38 17.54 0.94
CA PHE A 87 0.68 17.14 -0.43
C PHE A 87 1.18 18.35 -1.22
N ASN A 88 2.42 18.31 -1.69
CA ASN A 88 3.01 19.35 -2.53
C ASN A 88 3.35 18.81 -3.92
N GLY A 89 2.86 19.45 -4.98
CA GLY A 89 3.12 19.07 -6.37
C GLY A 89 2.62 17.67 -6.78
N LEU A 90 1.84 17.01 -5.91
CA LEU A 90 1.31 15.66 -6.14
C LEU A 90 0.06 15.67 -7.02
N PHE A 91 -0.76 16.71 -6.86
CA PHE A 91 -2.00 16.96 -7.59
C PHE A 91 -1.75 18.06 -8.62
N GLY A 92 -2.43 18.02 -9.77
CA GLY A 92 -2.24 19.02 -10.81
C GLY A 92 -2.57 20.42 -10.28
N LEU A 93 -1.75 21.41 -10.66
CA LEU A 93 -1.88 22.81 -10.19
C LEU A 93 -3.24 23.46 -10.51
N GLN A 94 -4.07 22.85 -11.35
CA GLN A 94 -5.40 23.35 -11.75
C GLN A 94 -6.56 22.55 -11.14
N GLU A 95 -6.29 21.56 -10.29
CA GLU A 95 -7.32 20.66 -9.77
C GLU A 95 -7.81 21.14 -8.40
N ALA A 96 -8.98 21.79 -8.40
CA ALA A 96 -9.56 22.44 -7.22
C ALA A 96 -10.08 21.47 -6.14
N ASN A 97 -10.13 20.16 -6.40
CA ASN A 97 -10.63 19.17 -5.44
C ASN A 97 -9.62 18.02 -5.21
N PRO A 98 -8.75 18.14 -4.19
CA PRO A 98 -7.77 17.10 -3.84
C PRO A 98 -8.41 15.84 -3.23
N GLN A 99 -9.68 15.88 -2.83
CA GLN A 99 -10.38 14.68 -2.33
C GLN A 99 -10.72 13.70 -3.45
N LYS A 100 -10.55 14.06 -4.72
CA LYS A 100 -10.83 13.14 -5.84
C LYS A 100 -9.72 12.10 -6.08
N TYR A 101 -8.58 12.22 -5.42
CA TYR A 101 -7.45 11.31 -5.66
C TYR A 101 -7.41 10.18 -4.64
N ASP A 102 -7.10 8.98 -5.12
CA ASP A 102 -6.96 7.80 -4.26
C ASP A 102 -5.93 7.99 -3.16
N ARG A 103 -4.85 8.73 -3.43
CA ARG A 103 -3.80 9.05 -2.43
C ARG A 103 -4.30 9.94 -1.30
N TRP A 104 -5.32 10.76 -1.55
CA TRP A 104 -5.96 11.52 -0.49
C TRP A 104 -6.74 10.57 0.43
N HIS A 105 -7.60 9.73 -0.16
CA HIS A 105 -8.39 8.76 0.60
C HIS A 105 -7.54 7.70 1.31
N LEU A 106 -6.35 7.37 0.78
CA LEU A 106 -5.41 6.48 1.43
C LEU A 106 -4.79 7.08 2.71
N ALA A 107 -4.70 8.41 2.76
CA ALA A 107 -4.10 9.14 3.87
C ALA A 107 -5.10 9.53 4.98
N GLU A 108 -6.41 9.44 4.70
CA GLU A 108 -7.50 9.61 5.68
C GLU A 108 -7.77 8.34 6.50
#